data_AF-A0A2X2JW28-F1
#
_entry.id   AF-A0A2X2JW28-F1
#
_cell.length_a   1.000
_cell.length_b   1.000
_cell.length_c   1.000
_cell.angle_alpha   90.00
_cell.angle_beta   90.00
_cell.angle_gamma   90.00
#
_symmetry.space_group_name_H-M   'P 1'
#
loop_
_entity.id
_entity.type
_entity.pdbx_description
1 polymer ?
#
loop_
_entity_poly.entity_id
_entity_poly.type
_entity_poly.pdbx_seq_one_letter_code
_entity_poly.pdbx_strand_id
1 'polypeptide(L)'
;MSQYQINTKNLAEQIKKADVFISTILIPGAKPPKLVTREMVKSMKKGSVLIDIAIDQGGTIETIRPTTISDPVYEEEGVIHYGVPNQPEQSQELQQWH
;
A
#
# COMPACT_ATOMS: atom_id res chain seq x y z
N MET A 1 -5.15 -24.83 -0.12
CA MET A 1 -5.00 -23.35 -0.16
C MET A 1 -5.05 -22.87 1.28
N SER A 2 -3.97 -22.33 1.84
CA SER A 2 -4.02 -21.86 3.23
C SER A 2 -5.01 -20.69 3.29
N GLN A 3 -5.97 -20.78 4.20
CA GLN A 3 -7.01 -19.75 4.31
C GLN A 3 -6.45 -18.64 5.19
N TYR A 4 -5.88 -17.60 4.55
CA TYR A 4 -5.38 -16.42 5.24
C TYR A 4 -6.56 -15.72 5.92
N GLN A 5 -6.64 -15.80 7.25
CA GLN A 5 -7.71 -15.18 8.03
C GLN A 5 -7.27 -13.79 8.47
N ILE A 6 -7.82 -12.75 7.83
CA ILE A 6 -7.59 -11.36 8.22
C ILE A 6 -8.62 -10.96 9.26
N ASN A 7 -8.16 -10.59 10.44
CA ASN A 7 -9.02 -9.98 11.44
C ASN A 7 -9.24 -8.50 11.08
N THR A 8 -10.28 -8.25 10.28
CA THR A 8 -10.64 -6.91 9.77
C THR A 8 -10.93 -5.90 10.88
N LYS A 9 -11.52 -6.35 12.00
CA LYS A 9 -11.77 -5.50 13.17
C LYS A 9 -10.46 -5.04 13.81
N ASN A 10 -9.51 -5.95 14.02
CA ASN A 10 -8.20 -5.59 14.54
C ASN A 10 -7.46 -4.66 13.55
N LEU A 11 -7.53 -4.95 12.25
CA LEU A 11 -6.90 -4.10 11.22
C LEU A 11 -7.41 -2.66 11.29
N ALA A 12 -8.73 -2.46 11.35
CA ALA A 12 -9.33 -1.12 11.44
C ALA A 12 -8.84 -0.36 12.69
N GLU A 13 -8.81 -1.02 13.86
CA GLU A 13 -8.36 -0.40 15.12
C GLU A 13 -6.87 -0.02 15.11
N GLN A 14 -6.03 -0.82 14.45
CA GLN A 14 -4.59 -0.52 14.34
C GLN A 14 -4.32 0.59 13.32
N ILE A 15 -4.95 0.52 12.14
CA ILE A 15 -4.80 1.54 11.08
C ILE A 15 -5.17 2.93 11.59
N LYS A 16 -6.29 3.05 12.33
CA LYS A 16 -6.74 4.31 12.93
C LYS A 16 -5.67 5.01 13.78
N LYS A 17 -4.80 4.24 14.44
CA LYS A 17 -3.76 4.76 15.36
C LYS A 17 -2.41 4.93 14.69
N ALA A 18 -2.21 4.33 13.52
CA ALA A 18 -0.94 4.27 12.82
C ALA A 18 -0.56 5.63 12.24
N ASP A 19 0.69 6.03 12.49
CA ASP A 19 1.34 7.14 11.78
C ASP A 19 1.84 6.68 10.41
N VAL A 20 2.20 5.39 10.28
CA VAL A 20 2.61 4.74 9.03
C VAL A 20 1.96 3.36 8.92
N PHE A 21 1.37 3.06 7.77
CA PHE A 21 0.86 1.73 7.41
C PHE A 21 1.51 1.23 6.12
N ILE A 22 1.97 -0.01 6.10
CA ILE A 22 2.60 -0.65 4.94
C ILE A 22 1.85 -1.93 4.61
N SER A 23 1.32 -2.02 3.39
CA SER A 23 0.75 -3.25 2.85
C SER A 23 1.77 -3.98 1.97
N THR A 24 2.01 -5.24 2.30
CA THR A 24 3.00 -6.10 1.63
C THR A 24 2.37 -7.38 1.06
N ILE A 25 1.04 -7.40 0.93
CA ILE A 25 0.32 -8.61 0.55
C ILE A 25 0.45 -8.86 -0.95
N LEU A 26 1.23 -9.87 -1.30
CA LEU A 26 1.41 -10.36 -2.66
C LEU A 26 0.69 -11.70 -2.81
N ILE A 27 -0.23 -11.79 -3.77
CA ILE A 27 -0.92 -13.05 -4.10
C ILE A 27 -0.49 -13.47 -5.52
N PRO A 28 0.36 -14.50 -5.67
CA PRO A 28 0.78 -14.95 -6.99
C PRO A 28 -0.40 -15.35 -7.88
N GLY A 29 -0.46 -14.77 -9.08
CA GLY A 29 -1.45 -15.13 -10.11
C GLY A 29 -2.87 -14.61 -9.88
N ALA A 30 -3.12 -13.78 -8.87
CA ALA A 30 -4.44 -13.19 -8.61
C ALA A 30 -4.34 -11.74 -8.15
N LYS A 31 -5.36 -10.94 -8.48
CA LYS A 31 -5.48 -9.59 -7.96
C LYS A 31 -5.65 -9.64 -6.43
N PRO A 32 -4.86 -8.88 -5.65
CA PRO A 32 -5.05 -8.82 -4.21
C PRO A 32 -6.44 -8.27 -3.86
N PRO A 33 -7.09 -8.78 -2.81
CA PRO A 33 -8.34 -8.22 -2.33
C PRO A 33 -8.11 -6.80 -1.77
N LYS A 34 -9.16 -5.97 -1.81
CA LYS A 34 -9.16 -4.68 -1.11
C LYS A 34 -9.41 -4.93 0.38
N LEU A 35 -8.35 -4.82 1.17
CA LEU A 35 -8.34 -5.11 2.60
C LEU A 35 -8.52 -3.86 3.45
N VAL A 36 -8.01 -2.73 2.95
CA VAL A 36 -8.16 -1.43 3.61
C VAL A 36 -9.20 -0.64 2.83
N THR A 37 -10.36 -0.43 3.47
CA THR A 37 -11.44 0.34 2.87
C THR A 37 -11.17 1.84 2.96
N ARG A 38 -11.83 2.64 2.12
CA ARG A 38 -11.78 4.12 2.21
C ARG A 38 -12.17 4.62 3.60
N GLU A 39 -13.11 3.96 4.28
CA GLU A 39 -13.51 4.30 5.65
C GLU A 39 -12.37 4.09 6.65
N MET A 40 -11.60 3.01 6.51
CA MET A 40 -10.40 2.81 7.32
C MET A 40 -9.36 3.90 7.08
N VAL A 41 -9.14 4.28 5.81
CA VAL A 41 -8.19 5.37 5.45
C VAL A 41 -8.63 6.71 6.04
N LYS A 42 -9.93 7.07 5.92
CA LYS A 42 -10.51 8.27 6.54
C LYS A 42 -10.34 8.33 8.05
N SER A 43 -10.23 7.16 8.71
CA SER A 43 -10.08 7.08 10.16
C SER A 43 -8.65 7.31 10.64
N MET A 44 -7.66 7.27 9.74
CA MET A 44 -6.26 7.51 10.08
C MET A 44 -6.05 8.97 10.53
N LYS A 45 -4.94 9.21 11.24
CA LYS A 45 -4.52 10.57 11.57
C LYS A 45 -4.19 11.31 10.27
N LYS A 46 -4.55 12.59 10.19
CA LYS A 46 -4.12 13.44 9.08
C LYS A 46 -2.60 13.54 9.06
N GLY A 47 -2.01 13.46 7.87
CA GLY A 47 -0.57 13.42 7.66
C GLY A 47 0.05 12.03 7.88
N SER A 48 -0.72 11.01 8.27
CA SER A 48 -0.23 9.63 8.27
C SER A 48 0.17 9.18 6.87
N VAL A 49 1.07 8.21 6.79
CA VAL A 49 1.59 7.66 5.54
C VAL A 49 1.06 6.25 5.30
N LEU A 50 0.69 5.96 4.07
CA LEU A 50 0.19 4.68 3.62
C LEU A 50 1.00 4.23 2.39
N ILE A 51 1.60 3.05 2.48
CA ILE A 51 2.49 2.49 1.47
C ILE A 51 1.90 1.16 0.97
N ASP A 52 1.76 0.97 -0.34
CA ASP A 52 1.31 -0.31 -0.91
C ASP A 52 2.35 -0.87 -1.89
N ILE A 53 3.01 -1.96 -1.49
CA ILE A 53 4.04 -2.62 -2.30
C ILE A 53 3.41 -3.50 -3.40
N ALA A 54 2.14 -3.89 -3.27
CA ALA A 54 1.43 -4.72 -4.23
C ALA A 54 0.74 -3.90 -5.33
N ILE A 55 1.17 -2.64 -5.53
CA ILE A 55 0.54 -1.72 -6.47
C ILE A 55 0.61 -2.20 -7.93
N ASP A 56 1.63 -2.98 -8.28
CA ASP A 56 1.80 -3.64 -9.59
C ASP A 56 0.64 -4.58 -9.95
N GLN A 57 -0.09 -5.07 -8.94
CA GLN A 57 -1.25 -5.93 -9.10
C GLN A 57 -2.57 -5.19 -8.81
N GLY A 58 -2.53 -3.87 -8.72
CA GLY A 58 -3.69 -3.02 -8.44
C GLY A 58 -3.93 -2.74 -6.95
N GLY A 59 -3.01 -3.14 -6.06
CA GLY A 59 -2.98 -2.77 -4.65
C GLY A 59 -4.11 -3.34 -3.78
N THR A 60 -3.90 -3.31 -2.48
CA THR A 60 -4.76 -3.87 -1.43
C THR A 60 -5.65 -2.82 -0.77
N ILE A 61 -5.53 -1.56 -1.16
CA ILE A 61 -6.16 -0.41 -0.50
C ILE A 61 -7.12 0.25 -1.49
N GLU A 62 -8.31 0.67 -1.06
CA GLU A 62 -9.32 1.20 -1.99
C GLU A 62 -8.95 2.56 -2.58
N THR A 63 -8.26 3.41 -1.80
CA THR A 63 -7.83 4.76 -2.20
C THR A 63 -6.47 4.77 -2.88
N ILE A 64 -5.76 3.63 -3.00
CA ILE A 64 -4.44 3.59 -3.63
C ILE A 64 -4.54 3.66 -5.16
N ARG A 65 -3.70 4.51 -5.77
CA ARG A 65 -3.41 4.55 -7.21
C ARG A 65 -1.90 4.53 -7.44
N PRO A 66 -1.42 3.99 -8.57
CA PRO A 66 0.00 4.03 -8.91
C PRO A 66 0.54 5.46 -8.93
N THR A 67 1.72 5.65 -8.37
CA THR A 67 2.52 6.88 -8.44
C THR A 67 3.82 6.64 -9.22
N THR A 68 4.65 7.66 -9.39
CA THR A 68 5.93 7.55 -10.12
C THR A 68 7.09 7.95 -9.22
N ILE A 69 8.31 7.53 -9.50
CA ILE A 69 9.48 7.97 -8.70
C ILE A 69 9.62 9.50 -8.70
N SER A 70 9.31 10.15 -9.83
CA SER A 70 9.34 11.61 -9.98
C SER A 70 8.20 12.35 -9.26
N ASP A 71 7.10 11.66 -9.00
CA ASP A 71 5.94 12.17 -8.27
C ASP A 71 5.38 11.03 -7.39
N PRO A 72 6.04 10.75 -6.25
CA PRO A 72 5.91 9.46 -5.56
C PRO A 72 4.71 9.38 -4.64
N VAL A 73 4.08 10.51 -4.34
CA VAL A 73 3.01 10.58 -3.35
C VAL A 73 1.87 11.47 -3.79
N TYR A 74 0.69 11.21 -3.23
CA TYR A 74 -0.43 12.13 -3.25
C TYR A 74 -1.16 12.07 -1.91
N GLU A 75 -1.99 13.08 -1.64
CA GLU A 75 -2.85 13.09 -0.47
C GLU A 75 -4.30 12.75 -0.86
N GLU A 76 -4.92 11.86 -0.09
CA GLU A 76 -6.34 11.54 -0.19
C GLU A 76 -6.89 11.22 1.20
N GLU A 77 -8.05 11.76 1.55
CA GLU A 77 -8.64 11.65 2.90
C GLU A 77 -7.75 12.20 4.04
N GLY A 78 -6.80 13.08 3.72
CA GLY A 78 -5.83 13.59 4.69
C GLY A 78 -4.64 12.67 4.93
N VAL A 79 -4.50 11.59 4.15
CA VAL A 79 -3.44 10.56 4.28
C VAL A 79 -2.54 10.61 3.06
N ILE A 80 -1.23 10.56 3.29
CA ILE A 80 -0.20 10.53 2.24
C ILE A 80 -0.07 9.10 1.71
N HIS A 81 -0.30 8.92 0.43
CA HIS A 81 -0.26 7.63 -0.25
C HIS A 81 1.02 7.51 -1.07
N TYR A 82 1.75 6.41 -0.88
CA TYR A 82 2.89 6.01 -1.70
C TYR A 82 2.54 4.69 -2.41
N GLY A 83 2.49 4.72 -3.73
CA GLY A 83 2.15 3.58 -4.57
C GLY A 83 3.07 3.47 -5.78
N VAL A 84 4.37 3.65 -5.58
CA VAL A 84 5.34 3.54 -6.67
C VAL A 84 5.47 2.06 -7.06
N PRO A 85 5.19 1.69 -8.33
CA PRO A 85 5.42 0.35 -8.88
C PRO A 85 6.83 -0.16 -8.63
N ASN A 86 7.01 -1.46 -8.44
CA ASN A 86 8.34 -2.04 -8.38
C ASN A 86 8.96 -1.99 -9.79
N GLN A 87 9.84 -1.02 -10.05
CA GLN A 87 10.50 -0.83 -11.33
C GLN A 87 11.77 -1.72 -11.39
N PRO A 88 11.88 -2.71 -12.29
CA PRO A 88 13.10 -3.51 -12.47
C PRO A 88 14.32 -2.66 -12.85
N GLU A 89 14.09 -1.50 -13.47
CA GLU A 89 15.12 -0.61 -14.01
C GLU A 89 16.09 -0.10 -12.92
N GLN A 90 15.61 0.25 -11.73
CA GLN A 90 16.47 0.63 -10.59
C GLN A 90 17.29 -0.54 -10.04
N SER A 91 16.80 -1.77 -10.23
CA SER A 91 17.52 -2.97 -9.81
C SER A 91 18.75 -3.17 -10.68
N GLN A 92 18.68 -2.81 -11.96
CA GLN A 92 19.82 -2.85 -12.89
C GLN A 92 20.84 -1.75 -12.56
N GLU A 93 20.38 -0.54 -12.21
CA GLU A 93 21.26 0.58 -11.82
C GLU A 93 22.03 0.31 -10.52
N LEU A 94 21.47 -0.48 -9.59
CA LEU A 94 22.17 -0.92 -8.38
C LEU A 94 23.07 -2.15 -8.61
N GLN A 95 22.75 -3.01 -9.58
CA GLN A 95 23.55 -4.19 -9.94
C GLN A 95 24.87 -3.87 -10.64
N GLN A 96 24.99 -2.68 -11.24
CA GLN A 96 26.23 -2.18 -11.86
C GLN A 96 27.24 -1.58 -10.84
N TRP A 97 26.90 -1.55 -9.54
CA TRP A 97 27.81 -1.14 -8.45
C TRP A 97 28.48 -2.35 -7.75
N HIS A 98 28.82 -3.38 -8.52
CA HIS A 98 29.64 -4.53 -8.12
C HIS A 98 30.79 -4.71 -9.10
#